data_AF-A0A2M9P6R9-F1
#
_entry.id   AF-A0A2M9P6R9-F1
#
_cell.length_a   1.000
_cell.length_b   1.000
_cell.length_c   1.000
_cell.angle_alpha   90.00
_cell.angle_beta   90.00
_cell.angle_gamma   90.00
#
_symmetry.space_group_name_H-M   'P 1'
#
loop_
_entity.id
_entity.type
_entity.pdbx_description
1 polymer ?
#
loop_
_entity_poly.entity_id
_entity_poly.type
_entity_poly.pdbx_seq_one_letter_code
_entity_poly.pdbx_strand_id
1 'polypeptide(L)'
;QTHKTVRAEQIADPSRTIVQGTILEGVLETAINTDLPGAIRAVLTEDVVSYDGSTTLLPRGTRLIGSYSSNVKIAQRRALIAWNRAVTPAGTSVALGGIGADALGRSGQTGHVDTHFWERFGSAALISIFALGPQFAIDDETDEDVADAI
;
A
#
# COMPACT_ATOMS: atom_id res chain seq x y z
N GLN A 1 27.29 -19.57 -29.39
CA GLN A 1 26.21 -18.80 -28.74
C GLN A 1 25.92 -17.60 -29.61
N THR A 2 24.76 -17.53 -30.26
CA THR A 2 24.40 -16.38 -31.10
C THR A 2 23.87 -15.29 -30.19
N HIS A 3 24.68 -14.26 -29.91
CA HIS A 3 24.21 -13.13 -29.12
C HIS A 3 23.11 -12.41 -29.90
N LYS A 4 21.92 -12.31 -29.31
CA LYS A 4 20.82 -11.50 -29.85
C LYS A 4 21.27 -10.04 -29.82
N THR A 5 21.52 -9.45 -30.97
CA THR A 5 21.84 -8.03 -31.06
C THR A 5 20.58 -7.20 -30.85
N VAL A 6 20.71 -6.11 -30.10
CA VAL A 6 19.65 -5.11 -29.89
C VAL A 6 20.02 -3.84 -30.66
N ARG A 7 19.02 -3.16 -31.26
CA ARG A 7 19.22 -1.87 -31.94
C ARG A 7 18.74 -0.76 -31.02
N ALA A 8 19.53 0.32 -30.96
CA ALA A 8 19.08 1.55 -30.34
C ALA A 8 18.06 2.23 -31.26
N GLU A 9 17.02 2.81 -30.66
CA GLU A 9 16.01 3.60 -31.35
C GLU A 9 15.93 4.99 -30.70
N GLN A 10 15.60 6.00 -31.50
CA GLN A 10 15.41 7.37 -31.01
C GLN A 10 13.96 7.57 -30.59
N ILE A 11 13.75 8.36 -29.53
CA ILE A 11 12.41 8.77 -29.11
C ILE A 11 11.81 9.66 -30.21
N ALA A 12 10.59 9.34 -30.65
CA ALA A 12 9.97 9.99 -31.80
C ALA A 12 9.72 11.50 -31.59
N ASP A 13 9.16 11.89 -30.44
CA ASP A 13 8.89 13.30 -30.13
C ASP A 13 9.31 13.63 -28.68
N PRO A 14 10.59 13.99 -28.46
CA PRO A 14 11.12 14.36 -27.15
C PRO A 14 10.33 15.49 -26.45
N SER A 15 9.76 16.41 -27.21
CA SER A 15 9.04 17.59 -26.71
C SER A 15 7.64 17.29 -26.19
N ARG A 16 7.09 16.13 -26.56
CA ARG A 16 5.74 15.68 -26.18
C ARG A 16 5.72 14.33 -25.49
N THR A 17 6.87 13.88 -25.00
CA THR A 17 7.01 12.57 -24.37
C THR A 17 7.42 12.73 -22.91
N ILE A 18 6.68 12.09 -22.01
CA ILE A 18 7.17 11.71 -20.68
C ILE A 18 7.65 10.27 -20.80
N VAL A 19 8.92 10.01 -20.49
CA VAL A 19 9.49 8.67 -20.60
C VAL A 19 9.06 7.78 -19.43
N GLN A 20 9.04 6.47 -19.66
CA GLN A 20 8.84 5.52 -18.58
C GLN A 20 9.95 5.67 -17.53
N GLY A 21 9.56 5.68 -16.25
CA GLY A 21 10.48 5.87 -15.13
C GLY A 21 10.53 7.29 -14.58
N THR A 22 9.88 8.26 -15.24
CA THR A 22 9.68 9.59 -14.65
C THR A 22 8.87 9.47 -13.36
N ILE A 23 9.41 10.02 -12.27
CA ILE A 23 8.72 10.10 -10.99
C ILE A 23 7.73 11.26 -11.04
N LEU A 24 6.49 11.00 -10.63
CA LEU A 24 5.45 11.99 -10.53
C LEU A 24 5.26 12.32 -9.05
N GLU A 25 5.75 13.47 -8.59
CA GLU A 25 5.61 13.88 -7.21
C GLU A 25 4.20 14.43 -6.95
N GLY A 26 3.50 13.80 -6.00
CA GLY A 26 2.16 14.22 -5.64
C GLY A 26 1.78 13.82 -4.23
N VAL A 27 0.81 14.55 -3.68
CA VAL A 27 0.26 14.34 -2.35
C VAL A 27 -1.12 13.70 -2.48
N LEU A 28 -1.35 12.65 -1.68
CA LEU A 28 -2.65 11.99 -1.61
C LEU A 28 -3.69 12.93 -0.99
N GLU A 29 -4.84 13.07 -1.67
CA GLU A 29 -5.99 13.80 -1.14
C GLU A 29 -6.94 12.88 -0.36
N THR A 30 -6.94 11.58 -0.69
CA THR A 30 -7.79 10.57 -0.06
C THR A 30 -6.99 9.73 0.93
N ALA A 31 -7.53 9.52 2.12
CA ALA A 31 -7.01 8.50 3.04
C ALA A 31 -7.11 7.11 2.41
N ILE A 32 -6.15 6.25 2.70
CA ILE A 32 -6.11 4.86 2.24
C ILE A 32 -6.47 3.96 3.41
N ASN A 33 -7.47 3.10 3.23
CA ASN A 33 -7.76 2.00 4.15
C ASN A 33 -7.78 0.69 3.36
N THR A 34 -6.84 -0.21 3.64
CA THR A 34 -6.69 -1.49 2.92
C THR A 34 -7.73 -2.56 3.26
N ASP A 35 -8.66 -2.31 4.18
CA ASP A 35 -9.74 -3.27 4.52
C ASP A 35 -10.67 -3.53 3.33
N LEU A 36 -10.87 -2.52 2.48
CA LEU A 36 -11.72 -2.59 1.29
C LEU A 36 -11.00 -1.97 0.09
N PRO A 37 -11.03 -2.59 -1.11
CA PRO A 37 -10.42 -1.98 -2.29
C PRO A 37 -11.18 -0.72 -2.67
N GLY A 38 -10.46 0.31 -3.11
CA GLY A 38 -11.06 1.61 -3.39
C GLY A 38 -10.30 2.44 -4.41
N ALA A 39 -10.98 3.48 -4.90
CA ALA A 39 -10.38 4.52 -5.71
C ALA A 39 -9.65 5.52 -4.81
N ILE A 40 -8.53 6.04 -5.30
CA ILE A 40 -7.76 7.09 -4.62
C ILE A 40 -7.42 8.22 -5.58
N ARG A 41 -7.11 9.36 -4.98
CA ARG A 41 -6.72 10.55 -5.71
C ARG A 41 -5.50 11.21 -5.06
N ALA A 42 -4.59 11.67 -5.91
CA ALA A 42 -3.47 12.52 -5.52
C ALA A 42 -3.42 13.75 -6.43
N VAL A 43 -2.73 14.78 -5.97
CA VAL A 43 -2.49 16.01 -6.72
C VAL A 43 -0.99 16.21 -6.90
N LEU A 44 -0.55 16.53 -8.12
CA LEU A 44 0.84 16.83 -8.40
C LEU A 44 1.26 18.12 -7.68
N THR A 45 2.41 18.07 -7.01
CA THR A 45 2.99 19.22 -6.30
C THR A 45 3.88 20.07 -7.21
N GLU A 46 4.44 19.46 -8.25
CA GLU A 46 5.35 20.11 -9.19
C GLU A 46 4.92 19.89 -10.65
N ASP A 47 5.51 20.69 -11.53
CA ASP A 47 5.32 20.59 -12.98
C ASP A 47 6.17 19.46 -13.54
N VAL A 48 5.57 18.58 -14.34
CA VAL A 48 6.28 17.51 -15.05
C VAL A 48 6.49 17.92 -16.50
N VAL A 49 7.77 18.02 -16.88
CA VAL A 49 8.21 18.47 -18.20
C VAL A 49 8.43 17.30 -19.16
N SER A 50 8.51 17.62 -20.45
CA SER A 50 8.87 16.73 -21.54
C SER A 50 10.30 16.18 -21.39
N TYR A 51 10.62 15.11 -22.12
CA TYR A 51 11.94 14.48 -22.08
C TYR A 51 13.07 15.45 -22.43
N ASP A 52 12.84 16.36 -23.37
CA ASP A 52 13.80 17.41 -23.73
C ASP A 52 13.74 18.66 -22.81
N GLY A 53 12.83 18.68 -21.83
CA GLY A 53 12.63 19.79 -20.90
C GLY A 53 11.99 21.04 -21.49
N SER A 54 11.58 21.02 -22.76
CA SER A 54 11.09 22.21 -23.46
C SER A 54 9.65 22.62 -23.09
N THR A 55 8.82 21.65 -22.68
CA THR A 55 7.38 21.85 -22.51
C THR A 55 6.88 21.19 -21.22
N THR A 56 6.03 21.87 -20.46
CA THR A 56 5.30 21.27 -19.34
C THR A 56 4.13 20.45 -19.86
N LEU A 57 4.15 19.13 -19.61
CA LEU A 57 3.12 18.20 -20.08
C LEU A 57 2.06 17.93 -19.02
N LEU A 58 2.46 17.84 -17.75
CA LEU A 58 1.53 17.75 -16.62
C LEU A 58 1.84 18.88 -15.63
N PRO A 59 1.06 19.97 -15.61
CA PRO A 59 1.25 21.04 -14.64
C PRO A 59 0.92 20.59 -13.21
N ARG A 60 1.51 21.28 -12.23
CA ARG A 60 1.13 21.21 -10.82
C ARG A 60 -0.37 21.39 -10.67
N GLY A 61 -0.97 20.68 -9.73
CA GLY A 61 -2.43 20.62 -9.60
C GLY A 61 -3.10 19.60 -10.53
N THR A 62 -2.36 18.93 -11.42
CA THR A 62 -2.86 17.74 -12.13
C THR A 62 -3.29 16.69 -11.14
N ARG A 63 -4.49 16.13 -11.34
CA ARG A 63 -5.05 15.10 -10.48
C ARG A 63 -4.68 13.73 -11.01
N LEU A 64 -4.01 12.94 -10.19
CA LEU A 64 -3.74 11.53 -10.42
C LEU A 64 -4.89 10.70 -9.85
N ILE A 65 -5.43 9.80 -10.66
CA ILE A 65 -6.54 8.91 -10.31
C ILE A 65 -6.02 7.48 -10.39
N GLY A 66 -6.25 6.74 -9.31
CA GLY A 66 -5.77 5.38 -9.18
C GLY A 66 -6.67 4.54 -8.30
N SER A 67 -6.21 3.33 -8.03
CA SER A 67 -6.87 2.37 -7.16
C SER A 67 -5.83 1.61 -6.35
N TYR A 68 -6.21 1.14 -5.18
CA TYR A 68 -5.41 0.21 -4.38
C TYR A 68 -6.16 -1.11 -4.21
N SER A 69 -5.40 -2.18 -4.06
CA SER A 69 -5.93 -3.51 -3.75
C SER A 69 -5.94 -3.75 -2.25
N SER A 70 -6.98 -4.41 -1.75
CA SER A 70 -7.09 -4.88 -0.36
C SER A 70 -6.37 -6.22 -0.11
N ASN A 71 -5.76 -6.81 -1.15
CA ASN A 71 -5.07 -8.10 -1.02
C ASN A 71 -3.70 -7.93 -0.34
N VAL A 72 -3.71 -7.66 0.96
CA VAL A 72 -2.52 -7.52 1.81
C VAL A 72 -2.20 -8.90 2.40
N LYS A 73 -1.04 -9.46 2.08
CA LYS A 73 -0.59 -10.73 2.69
C LYS A 73 -0.26 -10.51 4.17
N ILE A 74 -0.35 -11.58 4.98
CA ILE A 74 0.14 -11.58 6.36
C ILE A 74 1.59 -11.06 6.38
N ALA A 75 1.88 -10.07 7.25
CA ALA A 75 3.14 -9.34 7.38
C ALA A 75 3.50 -8.29 6.30
N GLN A 76 2.63 -8.04 5.32
CA GLN A 76 2.82 -6.96 4.35
C GLN A 76 2.43 -5.60 4.96
N ARG A 77 3.37 -4.66 5.03
CA ARG A 77 3.19 -3.32 5.63
C ARG A 77 3.01 -2.19 4.60
N ARG A 78 2.74 -2.54 3.34
CA ARG A 78 2.65 -1.58 2.22
C ARG A 78 1.43 -1.86 1.36
N ALA A 79 0.71 -0.81 1.02
CA ALA A 79 -0.38 -0.86 0.05
C ALA A 79 0.19 -0.62 -1.36
N LEU A 80 -0.12 -1.52 -2.29
CA LEU A 80 0.20 -1.31 -3.71
C LEU A 80 -0.88 -0.43 -4.33
N ILE A 81 -0.42 0.65 -4.95
CA ILE A 81 -1.25 1.64 -5.62
C ILE A 81 -0.97 1.53 -7.12
N ALA A 82 -2.02 1.48 -7.92
CA ALA A 82 -1.95 1.59 -9.38
C ALA A 82 -2.55 2.93 -9.81
N TRP A 83 -1.78 3.73 -10.53
CA TRP A 83 -2.21 5.00 -11.11
C TRP A 83 -2.59 4.79 -12.58
N ASN A 84 -3.83 5.12 -12.91
CA ASN A 84 -4.43 4.77 -14.20
C ASN A 84 -4.65 6.00 -15.08
N ARG A 85 -4.72 7.20 -14.49
CA ARG A 85 -5.06 8.42 -15.21
C ARG A 85 -4.50 9.67 -14.53
N ALA A 86 -4.04 10.61 -15.34
CA ALA A 86 -3.80 12.00 -14.97
C ALA A 86 -4.85 12.90 -15.64
N VAL A 87 -5.36 13.89 -14.91
CA VAL A 87 -6.28 14.91 -15.44
C VAL A 87 -5.71 16.28 -15.12
N THR A 88 -5.31 17.02 -16.15
CA THR A 88 -4.71 18.35 -15.98
C THR A 88 -5.78 19.39 -15.60
N PRO A 89 -5.40 20.52 -14.98
CA PRO A 89 -6.33 21.60 -14.69
C PRO A 89 -7.03 22.17 -15.94
N ALA A 90 -6.43 22.02 -17.12
CA ALA A 90 -7.00 22.43 -18.40
C ALA A 90 -8.01 21.42 -18.99
N GLY A 91 -8.26 20.29 -18.32
CA GLY A 91 -9.23 19.28 -18.77
C GLY A 91 -8.65 18.19 -19.68
N THR A 92 -7.33 18.14 -19.88
CA THR A 92 -6.69 17.07 -20.66
C THR A 92 -6.57 15.82 -19.81
N SER A 93 -7.00 14.68 -20.35
CA SER A 93 -6.87 13.38 -19.69
C SER A 93 -5.80 12.53 -20.36
N VAL A 94 -4.88 12.00 -19.57
CA VAL A 94 -3.79 11.12 -20.01
C VAL A 94 -3.90 9.79 -19.29
N ALA A 95 -3.89 8.69 -20.03
CA ALA A 95 -3.84 7.35 -19.45
C ALA A 95 -2.44 7.08 -18.86
N LEU A 96 -2.40 6.50 -17.66
CA LEU A 96 -1.17 6.12 -16.99
C LEU A 96 -1.13 4.60 -16.81
N GLY A 97 0.08 4.05 -16.81
CA GLY A 97 0.38 2.67 -16.41
C GLY A 97 1.37 2.64 -15.26
N GLY A 98 1.24 3.56 -14.30
CA GLY A 98 2.22 3.79 -13.23
C GLY A 98 1.89 3.01 -11.96
N ILE A 99 2.93 2.58 -11.24
CA ILE A 99 2.81 2.00 -9.89
C ILE A 99 3.22 3.08 -8.88
N GLY A 100 2.44 3.23 -7.81
CA GLY A 100 2.75 4.17 -6.73
C GLY A 100 4.01 3.76 -5.97
N ALA A 101 4.83 4.75 -5.63
CA ALA A 101 6.02 4.60 -4.81
C ALA A 101 5.93 5.47 -3.55
N ASP A 102 6.66 5.11 -2.50
CA ASP A 102 6.89 5.97 -1.33
C ASP A 102 7.82 7.14 -1.67
N ALA A 103 8.01 8.06 -0.73
CA ALA A 103 8.85 9.24 -0.91
C ALA A 103 10.34 8.92 -1.22
N LEU A 104 10.78 7.67 -0.99
CA LEU A 104 12.12 7.19 -1.32
C LEU A 104 12.16 6.40 -2.65
N GLY A 105 11.05 6.38 -3.40
CA GLY A 105 10.94 5.66 -4.67
C GLY A 105 10.74 4.14 -4.51
N ARG A 106 10.49 3.63 -3.29
CA ARG A 106 10.21 2.19 -3.09
C ARG A 106 8.75 1.91 -3.45
N SER A 107 8.49 0.75 -4.05
CA SER A 107 7.12 0.35 -4.41
C SER A 107 6.16 0.35 -3.21
N GLY A 108 4.99 0.96 -3.41
CA GLY A 108 3.89 1.01 -2.45
C GLY A 108 4.03 2.12 -1.42
N GLN A 109 2.91 2.50 -0.79
CA GLN A 109 2.92 3.48 0.30
C GLN A 109 2.98 2.77 1.67
N THR A 110 3.81 3.30 2.56
CA THR A 110 3.91 2.89 3.96
C THR A 110 2.72 3.47 4.73
N GLY A 111 2.18 2.71 5.68
CA GLY A 111 1.07 3.13 6.52
C GLY A 111 1.11 2.49 7.90
N HIS A 112 0.14 2.85 8.74
CA HIS A 112 -0.10 2.15 9.99
C HIS A 112 -0.70 0.77 9.70
N VAL A 113 -0.29 -0.25 10.46
CA VAL A 113 -0.73 -1.63 10.26
C VAL A 113 -1.54 -2.06 11.47
N ASP A 114 -2.83 -2.32 11.26
CA ASP A 114 -3.66 -3.00 12.24
C ASP A 114 -3.68 -4.50 11.96
N THR A 115 -3.21 -5.29 12.92
CA THR A 115 -3.17 -6.76 12.80
C THR A 115 -4.50 -7.43 13.15
N HIS A 116 -5.47 -6.67 13.66
CA HIS A 116 -6.76 -7.17 14.16
C HIS A 116 -6.57 -8.35 15.12
N PHE A 117 -5.54 -8.29 15.97
CA PHE A 117 -5.12 -9.42 16.80
C PHE A 117 -6.20 -9.83 17.79
N TRP A 118 -6.84 -8.86 18.44
CA TRP A 118 -7.89 -9.15 19.41
C TRP A 118 -9.18 -9.67 18.78
N GLU A 119 -9.51 -9.18 17.58
CA GLU A 119 -10.63 -9.67 16.79
C GLU A 119 -10.39 -11.11 16.30
N ARG A 120 -9.14 -11.46 15.99
CA ARG A 120 -8.76 -12.79 15.48
C ARG A 120 -8.55 -13.83 16.57
N PHE A 121 -7.97 -13.44 17.70
CA PHE A 121 -7.50 -14.38 18.73
C PHE A 121 -8.15 -14.17 20.10
N GLY A 122 -8.93 -13.11 20.31
CA GLY A 122 -9.57 -12.82 21.60
C GLY A 122 -10.53 -13.90 22.05
N SER A 123 -11.31 -14.49 21.12
CA SER A 123 -12.22 -15.60 21.44
C SER A 123 -11.50 -16.87 21.85
N ALA A 124 -10.40 -17.23 21.15
CA ALA A 124 -9.56 -18.36 21.52
C ALA A 124 -8.93 -18.17 22.90
N ALA A 125 -8.46 -16.95 23.21
CA ALA A 125 -7.94 -16.63 24.54
C ALA A 125 -8.99 -16.80 25.65
N LEU A 126 -10.24 -16.36 25.43
CA LEU A 126 -11.34 -16.58 26.38
C LEU A 126 -11.63 -18.07 26.57
N ILE A 127 -11.69 -18.85 25.48
CA ILE A 127 -11.89 -20.31 25.56
C ILE A 127 -10.76 -20.97 26.35
N SER A 128 -9.50 -20.56 26.13
CA SER A 128 -8.35 -21.07 26.90
C SER A 128 -8.47 -20.75 28.38
N ILE A 129 -8.92 -19.55 28.76
CA ILE A 129 -9.16 -19.17 30.15
C ILE A 129 -10.29 -20.03 30.75
N PHE A 130 -11.38 -20.25 30.02
CA PHE A 130 -12.47 -21.14 30.49
C PHE A 130 -12.02 -22.59 30.63
N ALA A 131 -11.16 -23.09 29.73
CA ALA A 131 -10.67 -24.47 29.76
C ALA A 131 -9.64 -24.73 30.87
N LEU A 132 -8.79 -23.74 31.16
CA LEU A 132 -7.74 -23.84 32.20
C LEU A 132 -8.19 -23.32 33.57
N GLY A 133 -9.20 -22.45 33.62
CA GLY A 133 -9.68 -21.80 34.83
C GLY A 133 -10.05 -22.75 35.98
N PRO A 134 -10.76 -23.87 35.73
CA PRO A 134 -11.06 -24.85 36.77
C PRO A 134 -9.80 -25.49 37.36
N GLN A 135 -8.73 -25.66 36.58
CA GLN A 135 -7.52 -26.35 37.04
C GLN A 135 -6.68 -25.48 37.99
N PHE A 136 -6.76 -24.16 37.85
CA PHE A 136 -6.17 -23.21 38.79
C PHE A 136 -7.02 -22.97 40.04
N ALA A 137 -8.32 -23.25 39.99
CA ALA A 137 -9.23 -23.11 41.14
C ALA A 137 -9.18 -24.33 42.07
N ILE A 138 -8.81 -25.51 41.56
CA ILE A 138 -8.72 -26.76 42.34
C ILE A 138 -7.42 -26.82 43.18
N ASP A 139 -6.42 -25.99 42.87
CA ASP A 139 -5.13 -25.96 43.61
C ASP A 139 -5.23 -25.30 45.00
N ASP A 140 -6.32 -24.58 45.31
CA ASP A 140 -6.55 -23.93 46.62
C ASP A 140 -7.33 -24.82 47.61
N GLU A 141 -7.85 -25.98 47.16
CA GLU A 141 -8.73 -26.85 47.97
C GLU A 141 -8.13 -28.24 48.27
N THR A 142 -6.92 -28.57 47.77
CA THR A 142 -6.31 -29.90 48.02
C THR A 142 -5.34 -29.97 49.20
N ASP A 143 -5.05 -28.86 49.89
CA ASP A 143 -4.13 -28.87 51.04
C ASP A 143 -4.80 -29.21 52.39
N GLU A 144 -6.14 -29.20 52.49
CA GLU A 144 -6.84 -29.60 53.73
C GLU A 144 -7.29 -31.09 53.75
N ASP A 145 -7.57 -31.71 52.60
CA ASP A 145 -8.12 -33.08 52.56
C ASP A 145 -7.05 -34.20 52.69
N VAL A 146 -5.76 -33.91 52.45
CA VAL A 146 -4.68 -34.91 52.60
C VAL A 146 -4.09 -34.98 54.02
N ALA A 147 -4.44 -34.02 54.89
CA ALA A 147 -3.96 -33.98 56.27
C ALA A 147 -4.79 -34.84 57.24
N ASP A 148 -6.00 -35.28 56.85
CA ASP A 148 -6.89 -36.10 57.70
C ASP A 148 -6.92 -37.58 57.28
N ALA A 149 -6.02 -37.99 56.37
CA ALA A 149 -5.96 -39.34 55.81
C ALA A 149 -4.67 -40.14 56.16
N ILE A 150 -3.88 -39.71 57.15
CA ILE A 150 -2.70 -40.45 57.66
C ILE A 150 -2.73 -40.63 59.18
#